data_AF-A0A8S0FSA1-F1
#
_entry.id   AF-A0A8S0FSA1-F1
#
_cell.length_a   1.000
_cell.length_b   1.000
_cell.length_c   1.000
_cell.angle_alpha   90.00
_cell.angle_beta   90.00
_cell.angle_gamma   90.00
#
_symmetry.space_group_name_H-M   'P 1'
#
loop_
_entity.id
_entity.type
_entity.pdbx_description
1 polymer ?
#
loop_
_entity_poly.entity_id
_entity_poly.type
_entity_poly.pdbx_seq_one_letter_code
_entity_poly.pdbx_strand_id
1 'polypeptide(L)'
;MPCWAQSEEEDDSPDTQDESQTLLLRATRMDNSDTLWDHLFEDESQQTALPSTLAHYFAQLRGDSPGDALNRQREAFMARWITWAMQQNNGDVLVVCGGWHAPALAKMWRKCPQEMNKPELSSLADGVTGCYLTPYSEKRLDVLAGYLSGMPAPVWQNWCWQCGLTKISRQVNNC
;
A
#
# COMPACT_ATOMS: atom_id res chain seq x y z
N MET A 1 -2.53 15.92 -23.49
CA MET A 1 -2.53 15.14 -22.23
C MET A 1 -3.72 14.20 -22.26
N PRO A 2 -3.56 12.90 -21.96
CA PRO A 2 -4.67 11.96 -21.84
C PRO A 2 -5.67 12.39 -20.75
N CYS A 3 -6.91 11.91 -20.83
CA CYS A 3 -7.99 12.22 -19.86
C CYS A 3 -7.60 11.89 -18.41
N TRP A 4 -6.86 10.80 -18.19
CA TRP A 4 -6.33 10.42 -16.87
C TRP A 4 -5.18 11.31 -16.36
N ALA A 5 -4.65 12.19 -17.20
CA ALA A 5 -3.60 13.15 -16.86
C ALA A 5 -4.17 14.57 -16.63
N GLN A 6 -5.49 14.68 -16.49
CA GLN A 6 -6.13 15.89 -16.01
C GLN A 6 -6.17 15.80 -14.48
N SER A 7 -5.50 16.74 -13.82
CA SER A 7 -5.60 16.96 -12.39
C SER A 7 -7.02 17.38 -12.06
N GLU A 8 -7.84 16.42 -11.59
CA GLU A 8 -9.11 16.71 -10.93
C GLU A 8 -8.81 17.49 -9.65
N GLU A 9 -9.63 18.49 -9.36
CA GLU A 9 -9.45 19.51 -8.33
C GLU A 9 -8.92 18.91 -7.01
N GLU A 10 -7.68 19.27 -6.66
CA GLU A 10 -7.05 18.92 -5.39
C GLU A 10 -7.89 19.54 -4.26
N ASP A 11 -8.43 18.68 -3.39
CA ASP A 11 -9.04 19.08 -2.13
C ASP A 11 -7.94 19.72 -1.26
N ASP A 12 -7.92 21.06 -1.20
CA ASP A 12 -6.92 21.90 -0.50
C ASP A 12 -7.00 21.79 1.04
N SER A 13 -7.62 20.72 1.56
CA SER A 13 -7.55 20.38 2.98
C SER A 13 -6.16 19.80 3.28
N PRO A 14 -5.49 20.22 4.36
CA PRO A 14 -4.18 19.66 4.71
C PRO A 14 -4.32 18.14 4.84
N ASP A 15 -3.58 17.40 4.02
CA ASP A 15 -3.60 15.95 4.07
C ASP A 15 -3.00 15.50 5.39
N THR A 16 -3.87 15.16 6.34
CA THR A 16 -3.50 14.61 7.65
C THR A 16 -2.53 13.43 7.55
N GLN A 17 -2.54 12.70 6.42
CA GLN A 17 -1.56 11.66 6.13
C GLN A 17 -0.15 12.23 6.02
N ASP A 18 0.02 13.31 5.25
CA ASP A 18 1.30 13.97 5.00
C ASP A 18 1.88 14.60 6.28
N GLU A 19 1.03 15.16 7.14
CA GLU A 19 1.45 15.65 8.46
C GLU A 19 1.95 14.52 9.38
N SER A 20 1.21 13.41 9.47
CA SER A 20 1.57 12.27 10.32
C SER A 20 2.90 11.63 9.87
N GLN A 21 3.09 11.52 8.55
CA GLN A 21 4.30 10.99 7.95
C GLN A 21 5.49 11.93 8.17
N THR A 22 5.29 13.24 8.02
CA THR A 22 6.32 14.26 8.30
C THR A 22 6.77 14.23 9.76
N LEU A 23 5.84 14.11 10.71
CA LEU A 23 6.18 13.99 12.13
C LEU A 23 6.97 12.71 12.41
N LEU A 24 6.60 11.61 11.77
CA LEU A 24 7.28 10.33 11.95
C LEU A 24 8.71 10.37 11.40
N LEU A 25 8.92 10.92 10.21
CA LEU A 25 10.25 11.14 9.63
C LEU A 25 11.13 11.99 10.55
N ARG A 26 10.58 13.07 11.10
CA ARG A 26 11.30 13.94 12.04
C ARG A 26 11.64 13.23 13.36
N ALA A 27 10.73 12.41 13.87
CA ALA A 27 10.91 11.69 15.13
C ALA A 27 11.98 10.59 15.01
N THR A 28 12.02 9.89 13.87
CA THR A 28 13.00 8.84 13.59
C THR A 28 14.31 9.38 13.00
N ARG A 29 14.33 10.65 12.60
CA ARG A 29 15.45 11.32 11.90
C ARG A 29 15.78 10.63 10.57
N MET A 30 14.74 10.21 9.87
CA MET A 30 14.86 9.62 8.54
C MET A 30 14.63 10.69 7.48
N ASP A 31 15.42 10.63 6.41
CA ASP A 31 15.43 11.66 5.36
C ASP A 31 14.24 11.54 4.40
N ASN A 32 13.69 10.33 4.23
CA ASN A 32 12.57 10.06 3.33
C ASN A 32 11.78 8.80 3.75
N SER A 33 10.65 8.58 3.08
CA SER A 33 9.74 7.45 3.33
C SER A 33 10.35 6.09 3.08
N ASP A 34 11.23 5.96 2.08
CA ASP A 34 11.86 4.67 1.76
C ASP A 34 12.82 4.27 2.88
N THR A 35 13.64 5.19 3.35
CA THR A 35 14.57 4.94 4.47
C THR A 35 13.81 4.67 5.77
N LEU A 36 12.68 5.34 5.98
CA LEU A 36 11.79 5.06 7.10
C LEU A 36 11.19 3.65 7.01
N TRP A 37 10.76 3.24 5.82
CA TRP A 37 10.20 1.91 5.59
C TRP A 37 11.24 0.81 5.86
N ASP A 38 12.44 0.97 5.31
CA ASP A 38 13.57 0.07 5.55
C ASP A 38 13.85 -0.08 7.06
N HIS A 39 13.88 1.04 7.78
CA HIS A 39 14.17 1.08 9.21
C HIS A 39 13.08 0.40 10.08
N LEU A 40 11.81 0.59 9.73
CA LEU A 40 10.68 0.11 10.53
C LEU A 40 10.23 -1.31 10.20
N PHE A 41 10.47 -1.80 8.97
CA PHE A 41 9.81 -3.01 8.48
C PHE A 41 10.74 -4.00 7.78
N GLU A 42 11.86 -3.58 7.22
CA GLU A 42 12.73 -4.47 6.43
C GLU A 42 13.88 -5.10 7.22
N ASP A 43 13.99 -4.79 8.50
CA ASP A 43 14.91 -5.47 9.42
C ASP A 43 14.37 -6.86 9.81
N GLU A 44 15.04 -7.91 9.34
CA GLU A 44 14.73 -9.32 9.65
C GLU A 44 14.65 -9.59 11.16
N SER A 45 15.38 -8.83 11.99
CA SER A 45 15.33 -8.99 13.45
C SER A 45 13.98 -8.62 14.05
N GLN A 46 13.16 -7.86 13.33
CA GLN A 46 11.85 -7.36 13.77
C GLN A 46 10.69 -8.22 13.27
N GLN A 47 10.97 -9.32 12.54
CA GLN A 47 9.97 -10.12 11.84
C GLN A 47 8.85 -10.66 12.74
N THR A 48 9.13 -10.94 14.02
CA THR A 48 8.12 -11.40 14.99
C THR A 48 7.12 -10.30 15.35
N ALA A 49 7.55 -9.04 15.42
CA ALA A 49 6.70 -7.90 15.74
C ALA A 49 6.00 -7.32 14.50
N LEU A 50 6.51 -7.62 13.29
CA LEU A 50 6.10 -7.03 12.02
C LEU A 50 4.57 -6.94 11.81
N PRO A 51 3.76 -7.98 12.06
CA PRO A 51 2.31 -7.88 11.87
C PRO A 51 1.67 -6.81 12.76
N SER A 52 2.10 -6.73 14.03
CA SER A 52 1.59 -5.74 14.99
C SER A 52 2.09 -4.33 14.68
N THR A 53 3.34 -4.19 14.26
CA THR A 53 3.94 -2.91 13.86
C THR A 53 3.24 -2.35 12.63
N LEU A 54 2.99 -3.16 11.60
CA LEU A 54 2.26 -2.75 10.40
C LEU A 54 0.82 -2.34 10.74
N ALA A 55 0.13 -3.13 11.57
CA ALA A 55 -1.24 -2.80 11.99
C ALA A 55 -1.29 -1.46 12.75
N HIS A 56 -0.34 -1.21 13.65
CA HIS A 56 -0.24 0.05 14.37
C HIS A 56 0.09 1.21 13.44
N TYR A 57 1.11 1.05 12.58
CA TYR A 57 1.53 2.06 11.62
C TYR A 57 0.38 2.50 10.72
N PHE A 58 -0.33 1.57 10.08
CA PHE A 58 -1.42 1.93 9.19
C PHE A 58 -2.65 2.47 9.94
N ALA A 59 -2.90 2.04 11.18
CA ALA A 59 -3.94 2.66 12.00
C ALA A 59 -3.62 4.14 12.31
N GLN A 60 -2.35 4.45 12.61
CA GLN A 60 -1.91 5.82 12.87
C GLN A 60 -1.88 6.68 11.60
N LEU A 61 -1.36 6.13 10.50
CA LEU A 61 -1.31 6.80 9.21
C LEU A 61 -2.72 7.14 8.69
N ARG A 62 -3.69 6.24 8.91
CA ARG A 62 -5.10 6.48 8.58
C ARG A 62 -5.73 7.52 9.52
N GLY A 63 -5.43 7.43 10.82
CA GLY A 63 -6.05 8.27 11.85
C GLY A 63 -7.58 8.22 11.81
N ASP A 64 -8.20 9.39 12.00
CA ASP A 64 -9.64 9.60 11.83
C ASP A 64 -10.01 10.11 10.43
N SER A 65 -9.04 10.18 9.50
CA SER A 65 -9.31 10.60 8.13
C SER A 65 -10.26 9.59 7.48
N PRO A 66 -11.38 10.03 6.88
CA PRO A 66 -12.22 9.15 6.08
C PRO A 66 -11.63 8.93 4.68
N GLY A 67 -10.55 9.63 4.31
CA GLY A 67 -10.01 9.64 2.95
C GLY A 67 -10.81 10.53 2.01
N ASP A 68 -10.27 10.84 0.84
CA ASP A 68 -10.98 11.57 -0.21
C ASP A 68 -12.22 10.80 -0.74
N ALA A 69 -13.01 11.45 -1.58
CA ALA A 69 -14.23 10.87 -2.14
C ALA A 69 -14.00 9.56 -2.91
N LEU A 70 -12.89 9.48 -3.66
CA LEU A 70 -12.54 8.30 -4.46
C LEU A 70 -12.18 7.12 -3.56
N ASN A 71 -11.36 7.37 -2.53
CA ASN A 71 -10.96 6.39 -1.54
C ASN A 71 -12.16 5.86 -0.75
N ARG A 72 -13.11 6.72 -0.36
CA ARG A 72 -14.37 6.28 0.26
C ARG A 72 -15.20 5.37 -0.65
N GLN A 73 -15.29 5.68 -1.93
CA GLN A 73 -15.99 4.83 -2.91
C GLN A 73 -15.28 3.48 -3.07
N ARG A 74 -13.95 3.47 -3.17
CA ARG A 74 -13.13 2.26 -3.23
C ARG A 74 -13.35 1.39 -2.00
N GLU A 75 -13.33 1.96 -0.80
CA GLU A 75 -13.53 1.23 0.46
C GLU A 75 -14.95 0.68 0.60
N ALA A 76 -15.97 1.44 0.22
CA ALA A 76 -17.35 0.94 0.19
C ALA A 76 -17.49 -0.25 -0.77
N PHE A 77 -16.88 -0.15 -1.95
CA PHE A 77 -16.88 -1.23 -2.93
C PHE A 77 -16.14 -2.48 -2.41
N MET A 78 -14.93 -2.31 -1.87
CA MET A 78 -14.16 -3.39 -1.25
C MET A 78 -14.92 -4.04 -0.09
N ALA A 79 -15.55 -3.25 0.78
CA ALA A 79 -16.33 -3.77 1.90
C ALA A 79 -17.49 -4.66 1.44
N ARG A 80 -18.22 -4.29 0.38
CA ARG A 80 -19.28 -5.14 -0.21
C ARG A 80 -18.74 -6.49 -0.67
N TRP A 81 -17.57 -6.52 -1.30
CA TRP A 81 -16.92 -7.78 -1.72
C TRP A 81 -16.50 -8.64 -0.53
N ILE A 82 -15.94 -8.04 0.52
CA ILE A 82 -15.56 -8.76 1.74
C ILE A 82 -16.81 -9.36 2.40
N THR A 83 -17.88 -8.58 2.53
CA THR A 83 -19.15 -9.05 3.10
C THR A 83 -19.73 -10.20 2.29
N TRP A 84 -19.77 -10.07 0.97
CA TRP A 84 -20.23 -11.15 0.08
C TRP A 84 -19.39 -12.42 0.23
N ALA A 85 -18.05 -12.30 0.26
CA ALA A 85 -17.15 -13.44 0.42
C ALA A 85 -17.36 -14.14 1.77
N MET A 86 -17.49 -13.38 2.85
CA MET A 86 -17.77 -13.90 4.19
C MET A 86 -19.11 -14.67 4.26
N GLN A 87 -20.13 -14.23 3.52
CA GLN A 87 -21.44 -14.90 3.46
C GLN A 87 -21.43 -16.22 2.71
N GLN A 88 -20.42 -16.48 1.85
CA GLN A 88 -20.35 -17.75 1.13
C GLN A 88 -20.11 -18.92 2.09
N ASN A 89 -19.68 -18.66 3.33
CA ASN A 89 -19.38 -19.68 4.35
C ASN A 89 -18.46 -20.81 3.83
N ASN A 90 -17.60 -20.50 2.86
CA ASN A 90 -16.73 -21.46 2.17
C ASN A 90 -15.31 -21.54 2.76
N GLY A 91 -15.11 -21.04 3.98
CA GLY A 91 -13.83 -21.03 4.69
C GLY A 91 -13.34 -19.62 5.00
N ASP A 92 -12.05 -19.53 5.36
CA ASP A 92 -11.41 -18.27 5.71
C ASP A 92 -11.25 -17.36 4.48
N VAL A 93 -11.49 -16.06 4.68
CA VAL A 93 -11.35 -15.03 3.64
C VAL A 93 -10.07 -14.23 3.87
N LEU A 94 -9.13 -14.31 2.91
CA LEU A 94 -7.94 -13.46 2.87
C LEU A 94 -8.21 -12.21 2.02
N VAL A 95 -8.00 -11.03 2.61
CA VAL A 95 -8.12 -9.75 1.91
C VAL A 95 -6.73 -9.18 1.64
N VAL A 96 -6.39 -8.97 0.37
CA VAL A 96 -5.15 -8.29 -0.04
C VAL A 96 -5.51 -6.88 -0.50
N CYS A 97 -4.99 -5.88 0.20
CA CYS A 97 -5.27 -4.47 -0.08
C CYS A 97 -4.09 -3.59 0.34
N GLY A 98 -4.08 -2.32 -0.07
CA GLY A 98 -3.12 -1.34 0.43
C GLY A 98 -3.29 -1.12 1.93
N GLY A 99 -2.18 -1.03 2.66
CA GLY A 99 -2.20 -0.99 4.13
C GLY A 99 -3.05 0.14 4.72
N TRP A 100 -3.11 1.29 4.05
CA TRP A 100 -3.95 2.41 4.45
C TRP A 100 -5.46 2.07 4.47
N HIS A 101 -5.94 1.21 3.57
CA HIS A 101 -7.34 0.79 3.54
C HIS A 101 -7.67 -0.26 4.62
N ALA A 102 -6.68 -1.03 5.08
CA ALA A 102 -6.90 -2.18 5.96
C ALA A 102 -7.65 -1.81 7.27
N PRO A 103 -7.30 -0.72 7.99
CA PRO A 103 -8.04 -0.31 9.19
C PRO A 103 -9.51 0.01 8.94
N ALA A 104 -9.83 0.64 7.79
CA ALA A 104 -11.19 0.99 7.40
C ALA A 104 -11.97 -0.28 7.04
N LEU A 105 -11.41 -1.12 6.16
CA LEU A 105 -12.04 -2.37 5.72
C LEU A 105 -12.34 -3.29 6.89
N ALA A 106 -11.41 -3.44 7.85
CA ALA A 106 -11.61 -4.24 9.05
C ALA A 106 -12.87 -3.82 9.84
N LYS A 107 -13.28 -2.55 9.79
CA LYS A 107 -14.50 -2.05 10.45
C LYS A 107 -15.72 -2.10 9.54
N MET A 108 -15.57 -1.73 8.27
CA MET A 108 -16.67 -1.46 7.34
C MET A 108 -17.44 -2.71 6.92
N TRP A 109 -16.77 -3.81 6.60
CA TRP A 109 -17.45 -5.00 6.07
C TRP A 109 -18.49 -5.58 7.03
N ARG A 110 -18.27 -5.44 8.35
CA ARG A 110 -19.20 -5.90 9.40
C ARG A 110 -20.48 -5.06 9.47
N LYS A 111 -20.40 -3.81 9.01
CA LYS A 111 -21.52 -2.85 8.98
C LYS A 111 -22.20 -2.80 7.61
N CYS A 112 -21.58 -3.38 6.59
CA CYS A 112 -22.12 -3.41 5.25
C CYS A 112 -23.38 -4.29 5.21
N PRO A 113 -24.46 -3.83 4.57
CA PRO A 113 -25.66 -4.63 4.37
C PRO A 113 -25.32 -5.97 3.72
N GLN A 114 -25.99 -7.01 4.22
CA GLN A 114 -25.90 -8.36 3.71
C GLN A 114 -26.77 -8.48 2.45
N GLU A 115 -26.18 -8.19 1.29
CA GLU A 115 -26.83 -8.36 -0.01
C GLU A 115 -26.70 -9.82 -0.47
N MET A 116 -27.76 -10.36 -1.10
CA MET A 116 -27.72 -11.75 -1.62
C MET A 116 -26.99 -11.84 -2.96
N ASN A 117 -26.92 -10.73 -3.69
CA ASN A 117 -26.30 -10.68 -5.01
C ASN A 117 -24.79 -10.44 -4.89
N LYS A 118 -24.03 -11.12 -5.75
CA LYS A 118 -22.60 -10.86 -5.93
C LYS A 118 -22.41 -9.41 -6.40
N PRO A 119 -21.51 -8.62 -5.78
CA PRO A 119 -21.22 -7.28 -6.26
C PRO A 119 -20.74 -7.29 -7.71
N GLU A 120 -21.18 -6.32 -8.50
CA GLU A 120 -20.81 -6.18 -9.91
C GLU A 120 -19.69 -5.16 -10.07
N LEU A 121 -18.75 -5.44 -10.99
CA LEU A 121 -17.79 -4.46 -11.46
C LEU A 121 -18.49 -3.52 -12.44
N SER A 122 -18.34 -2.22 -12.26
CA SER A 122 -18.81 -1.25 -13.24
C SER A 122 -18.13 -1.49 -14.58
N SER A 123 -18.88 -1.87 -15.62
CA SER A 123 -18.36 -1.99 -16.97
C SER A 123 -18.03 -0.59 -17.52
N LEU A 124 -16.76 -0.32 -17.79
CA LEU A 124 -16.37 0.87 -18.54
C LEU A 124 -16.60 0.59 -20.03
N ALA A 125 -17.54 1.31 -20.66
CA ALA A 125 -17.98 1.02 -22.03
C ALA A 125 -16.84 0.93 -23.06
N ASP A 126 -15.77 1.71 -22.87
CA ASP A 126 -14.62 1.79 -23.78
C ASP A 126 -13.26 1.63 -23.07
N GLY A 127 -13.26 1.13 -21.82
CA GLY A 127 -12.03 0.99 -21.03
C GLY A 127 -11.26 -0.28 -21.36
N VAL A 128 -9.98 -0.14 -21.72
CA VAL A 128 -9.05 -1.27 -21.75
C VAL A 128 -8.83 -1.73 -20.30
N THR A 129 -9.44 -2.84 -19.91
CA THR A 129 -9.36 -3.42 -18.56
C THR A 129 -8.82 -4.85 -18.65
N GLY A 130 -7.98 -5.25 -17.68
CA GLY A 130 -7.37 -6.58 -17.64
C GLY A 130 -6.11 -6.64 -16.79
N CYS A 131 -5.57 -7.85 -16.61
CA CYS A 131 -4.26 -8.06 -16.00
C CYS A 131 -3.20 -8.12 -17.10
N TYR A 132 -2.22 -7.21 -17.05
CA TYR A 132 -1.11 -7.18 -17.99
C TYR A 132 0.17 -7.60 -17.27
N LEU A 133 0.86 -8.60 -17.81
CA LEU A 133 2.21 -8.90 -17.37
C LEU A 133 3.16 -7.87 -17.96
N THR A 134 3.74 -7.04 -17.11
CA THR A 134 4.78 -6.10 -17.52
C THR A 134 6.14 -6.77 -17.34
N PRO A 135 6.98 -6.86 -18.38
CA PRO A 135 8.32 -7.44 -18.24
C PRO A 135 9.11 -6.65 -17.20
N TYR A 136 9.62 -7.36 -16.20
CA TYR A 136 10.38 -6.85 -15.08
C TYR A 136 11.86 -6.76 -15.43
N SER A 137 12.48 -5.62 -15.17
CA SER A 137 13.93 -5.48 -15.10
C SER A 137 14.28 -4.40 -14.10
N GLU A 138 15.47 -4.48 -13.49
CA GLU A 138 15.93 -3.47 -12.53
C GLU A 138 15.86 -2.05 -13.12
N LYS A 139 16.23 -1.89 -14.40
CA LYS A 139 16.12 -0.61 -15.11
C LYS A 139 14.68 -0.10 -15.22
N ARG A 140 13.69 -0.98 -15.36
CA ARG A 140 12.27 -0.58 -15.47
C ARG A 140 11.64 -0.27 -14.11
N LEU A 141 12.21 -0.77 -13.04
CA LEU A 141 11.81 -0.45 -11.68
C LEU A 141 12.53 0.76 -11.10
N ASP A 142 13.60 1.22 -11.72
CA ASP A 142 14.32 2.37 -11.24
C ASP A 142 13.40 3.60 -11.29
N VAL A 143 13.20 4.24 -10.14
CA VAL A 143 12.41 5.49 -10.06
C VAL A 143 13.02 6.57 -10.97
N LEU A 144 14.34 6.57 -11.16
CA LEU A 144 15.06 7.48 -12.04
C LEU A 144 14.80 7.20 -13.52
N ALA A 145 14.28 6.01 -13.86
CA ALA A 145 13.84 5.69 -15.21
C ALA A 145 12.41 6.18 -15.51
N GLY A 146 11.78 6.90 -14.59
CA GLY A 146 10.46 7.53 -14.77
C GLY A 146 9.28 6.64 -14.39
N TYR A 147 9.52 5.49 -13.76
CA TYR A 147 8.46 4.69 -13.17
C TYR A 147 8.11 5.28 -11.79
N LEU A 148 6.95 5.93 -11.68
CA LEU A 148 6.53 6.63 -10.45
C LEU A 148 6.31 5.70 -9.25
N SER A 149 6.15 4.40 -9.48
CA SER A 149 6.12 3.37 -8.43
C SER A 149 7.44 2.57 -8.38
N GLY A 150 8.51 3.16 -8.93
CA GLY A 150 9.84 2.55 -8.95
C GLY A 150 10.53 2.59 -7.60
N MET A 151 11.53 1.73 -7.45
CA MET A 151 12.40 1.66 -6.29
C MET A 151 13.67 2.51 -6.53
N PRO A 152 14.19 3.22 -5.51
CA PRO A 152 15.39 4.05 -5.66
C PRO A 152 16.67 3.29 -6.04
N ALA A 153 16.84 2.06 -5.55
CA ALA A 153 18.04 1.26 -5.76
C ALA A 153 17.69 -0.22 -5.99
N PRO A 154 17.08 -0.56 -7.14
CA PRO A 154 16.44 -1.86 -7.33
C PRO A 154 17.44 -3.04 -7.34
N VAL A 155 18.66 -2.82 -7.87
CA VAL A 155 19.77 -3.78 -7.80
C VAL A 155 20.21 -4.06 -6.36
N TRP A 156 20.31 -3.03 -5.53
CA TRP A 156 20.66 -3.16 -4.12
C TRP A 156 19.60 -3.96 -3.37
N GLN A 157 18.32 -3.65 -3.59
CA GLN A 157 17.22 -4.37 -2.95
C GLN A 157 17.17 -5.85 -3.35
N ASN A 158 17.39 -6.17 -4.63
CA ASN A 158 17.51 -7.56 -5.05
C ASN A 158 18.70 -8.28 -4.39
N TRP A 159 19.82 -7.58 -4.17
CA TRP A 159 20.95 -8.18 -3.47
C TRP A 159 20.63 -8.45 -1.99
N CYS A 160 20.00 -7.49 -1.30
CA CYS A 160 19.48 -7.65 0.07
C CYS A 160 18.57 -8.86 0.19
N TRP A 161 17.62 -9.00 -0.74
CA TRP A 161 16.72 -10.15 -0.78
C TRP A 161 17.46 -11.49 -0.93
N GLN A 162 18.44 -11.57 -1.83
CA GLN A 162 19.15 -12.83 -2.11
C GLN A 162 20.15 -13.21 -1.02
N CYS A 163 20.80 -12.24 -0.39
CA CYS A 163 21.94 -12.46 0.50
C CYS A 163 21.63 -12.20 1.98
N GLY A 164 20.57 -11.45 2.29
CA GLY A 164 20.26 -10.93 3.62
C GLY A 164 21.15 -9.74 4.01
N LEU A 165 20.58 -8.78 4.74
CA LEU A 165 21.26 -7.54 5.17
C LEU A 165 22.53 -7.80 5.99
N THR A 166 22.54 -8.88 6.79
CA THR A 166 23.66 -9.23 7.67
C THR A 166 24.91 -9.68 6.91
N LYS A 167 24.74 -10.32 5.73
CA LYS A 167 25.89 -10.74 4.91
C LYS A 167 26.47 -9.55 4.13
N ILE A 168 25.62 -8.66 3.66
CA ILE A 168 26.03 -7.51 2.85
C ILE A 168 26.80 -6.49 3.70
N SER A 169 26.32 -6.18 4.90
CA SER A 169 27.02 -5.27 5.84
C SER A 169 28.45 -5.73 6.16
N ARG A 170 28.72 -7.04 6.18
CA ARG A 170 30.07 -7.60 6.37
C ARG A 170 30.96 -7.48 5.12
N GLN A 171 30.38 -7.47 3.93
CA GLN A 171 31.12 -7.32 2.68
C GLN A 171 31.54 -5.87 2.45
N VAL A 172 30.67 -4.91 2.76
CA VAL A 172 30.99 -3.47 2.63
C VAL A 172 32.07 -3.03 3.62
N ASN A 173 32.10 -3.59 4.84
CA ASN A 173 33.12 -3.29 5.85
C ASN A 173 34.49 -3.94 5.61
N ASN A 174 34.62 -4.78 4.58
CA ASN A 174 35.87 -5.44 4.19
C ASN A 174 36.42 -4.92 2.84
N CYS A 175 35.84 -3.83 2.30
CA CYS A 175 36.33 -3.08 1.15
C CYS A 175 36.89 -1.73 1.62
#